data_AF-A0A2N3LKC8-F1
#
_entry.id   AF-A0A2N3LKC8-F1
#
_cell.length_a   1.000
_cell.length_b   1.000
_cell.length_c   1.000
_cell.angle_alpha   90.00
_cell.angle_beta   90.00
_cell.angle_gamma   90.00
#
_symmetry.space_group_name_H-M   'P 1'
#
loop_
_entity.id
_entity.type
_entity.pdbx_description
1 polymer ?
#
loop_
_entity_poly.entity_id
_entity_poly.type
_entity_poly.pdbx_seq_one_letter_code
_entity_poly.pdbx_strand_id
1 'polypeptide(L)'
;MPTALKAIHSCLFKNGSYIDDEDERLIFAVEALLDKDISNEMLEGWITSISHTLEKIFKKDRYSLGFYRSRTNIMNFLKTLYFRLEFKEKGNTSRKLIYQIIKNWHDVIYVN
;
A
#
# COMPACT_ATOMS: atom_id res chain seq x y z
N MET A 1 -14.73 6.12 3.64
CA MET A 1 -13.27 6.19 3.85
C MET A 1 -12.90 7.57 4.40
N PRO A 2 -12.21 7.65 5.56
CA PRO A 2 -11.70 8.88 6.17
C PRO A 2 -10.90 9.75 5.20
N THR A 3 -11.00 11.07 5.35
CA THR A 3 -10.26 12.04 4.52
C THR A 3 -8.75 11.82 4.59
N ALA A 4 -8.23 11.41 5.76
CA ALA A 4 -6.83 11.09 5.94
C ALA A 4 -6.37 9.87 5.09
N LEU A 5 -7.14 8.78 5.05
CA LEU A 5 -6.82 7.63 4.19
C LEU A 5 -6.86 8.00 2.70
N LYS A 6 -7.80 8.88 2.29
CA LYS A 6 -7.83 9.40 0.93
C LYS A 6 -6.58 10.24 0.60
N ALA A 7 -6.13 11.07 1.54
CA ALA A 7 -4.91 11.87 1.36
C ALA A 7 -3.67 10.97 1.24
N ILE A 8 -3.52 9.99 2.13
CA ILE A 8 -2.42 9.02 2.08
C ILE A 8 -2.46 8.26 0.75
N HIS A 9 -3.63 7.80 0.30
CA HIS A 9 -3.80 7.17 -1.00
C HIS A 9 -3.24 8.05 -2.13
N SER A 10 -3.62 9.32 -2.20
CA SER A 10 -3.10 10.23 -3.22
C SER A 10 -1.59 10.40 -3.15
N CYS A 11 -1.01 10.47 -1.95
CA CYS A 11 0.45 10.56 -1.75
C CYS A 11 1.18 9.33 -2.31
N LEU A 12 0.61 8.12 -2.14
CA LEU A 12 1.21 6.86 -2.58
C LEU A 12 1.42 6.79 -4.10
N PHE A 13 0.59 7.50 -4.86
CA PHE A 13 0.64 7.54 -6.32
C PHE A 13 1.18 8.87 -6.87
N LYS A 14 1.91 9.65 -6.06
CA LYS A 14 2.60 10.85 -6.55
C LYS A 14 3.62 10.46 -7.63
N ASN A 15 3.86 11.38 -8.56
CA ASN A 15 4.93 11.22 -9.54
C ASN A 15 6.28 11.28 -8.83
N GLY A 16 7.03 10.17 -8.87
CA GLY A 16 8.37 10.09 -8.29
C GLY A 16 8.57 8.84 -7.43
N SER A 17 9.81 8.63 -7.01
CA SER A 17 10.15 7.60 -6.02
C SER A 17 10.11 8.21 -4.63
N TYR A 18 9.70 7.41 -3.66
CA TYR A 18 9.88 7.77 -2.26
C TYR A 18 11.36 7.71 -1.91
N ILE A 19 11.83 8.73 -1.21
CA ILE A 19 13.19 8.88 -0.71
C ILE A 19 13.12 9.24 0.78
N ASP A 20 14.24 9.09 1.51
CA ASP A 20 14.35 9.51 2.91
C ASP A 20 13.21 8.96 3.81
N ASP A 21 12.93 7.66 3.66
CA ASP A 21 11.92 6.89 4.43
C ASP A 21 10.51 7.50 4.41
N GLU A 22 10.15 8.18 3.31
CA GLU A 22 8.83 8.79 3.10
C GLU A 22 7.66 7.79 3.29
N ASP A 23 7.83 6.52 2.91
CA ASP A 23 6.82 5.49 3.11
C ASP A 23 6.59 5.20 4.60
N GLU A 24 7.66 5.06 5.39
CA GLU A 24 7.55 4.81 6.82
C GLU A 24 6.90 6.00 7.54
N ARG A 25 7.23 7.24 7.15
CA ARG A 25 6.61 8.45 7.71
C ARG A 25 5.09 8.49 7.48
N LEU A 26 4.61 7.99 6.34
CA LEU A 26 3.18 7.90 6.06
C LEU A 26 2.47 6.81 6.90
N ILE A 27 3.19 5.78 7.35
CA ILE A 27 2.62 4.74 8.19
C ILE A 27 2.19 5.30 9.55
N PHE A 28 2.92 6.25 10.14
CA PHE A 28 2.50 6.88 11.40
C PHE A 28 1.10 7.51 11.33
N ALA A 29 0.73 8.06 10.17
CA ALA A 29 -0.61 8.59 9.96
C ALA A 29 -1.66 7.46 9.90
N VAL A 30 -1.34 6.30 9.32
CA VAL A 30 -2.21 5.12 9.33
C VAL A 30 -2.35 4.57 10.75
N GLU A 31 -1.28 4.50 11.52
CA GLU A 31 -1.31 4.03 12.91
C GLU A 31 -2.21 4.91 13.79
N ALA A 32 -2.07 6.23 13.68
CA ALA A 32 -2.92 7.17 14.40
C ALA A 32 -4.42 7.02 14.04
N LEU A 33 -4.74 6.48 12.86
CA LEU A 33 -6.13 6.14 12.47
C LEU A 33 -6.55 4.78 13.02
N LEU A 34 -5.66 3.79 13.06
CA LEU A 34 -5.90 2.48 13.67
C LEU A 34 -6.14 2.57 15.17
N ASP A 35 -5.55 3.56 15.84
CA ASP A 35 -5.79 3.83 17.25
C ASP A 35 -7.07 4.65 17.49
N LYS A 36 -7.71 5.14 16.42
CA LYS A 36 -9.00 5.84 16.45
C LYS A 36 -10.16 4.98 15.91
N ASP A 37 -10.05 3.65 16.00
CA ASP A 37 -11.05 2.66 15.61
C ASP A 37 -11.52 2.74 14.13
N ILE A 38 -10.60 2.92 13.17
CA ILE A 38 -10.95 2.46 11.81
C ILE A 38 -11.15 0.94 11.85
N SER A 39 -12.27 0.47 11.31
CA SER A 39 -12.58 -0.96 11.32
C SER A 39 -11.61 -1.73 10.42
N ASN A 40 -11.43 -3.03 10.70
CA ASN A 40 -10.60 -3.90 9.86
C ASN A 40 -11.11 -3.93 8.41
N GLU A 41 -12.43 -3.97 8.22
CA GLU A 41 -13.06 -3.97 6.89
C GLU A 41 -12.74 -2.67 6.13
N MET A 42 -12.67 -1.55 6.85
CA MET A 42 -12.30 -0.26 6.26
C MET A 42 -10.83 -0.23 5.82
N LEU A 43 -9.93 -0.78 6.65
CA LEU A 43 -8.53 -0.91 6.31
C LEU A 43 -8.34 -1.83 5.10
N GLU A 44 -9.01 -2.98 5.07
CA GLU A 44 -8.97 -3.93 3.95
C GLU A 44 -9.50 -3.32 2.65
N GLY A 45 -10.63 -2.61 2.74
CA GLY A 45 -11.20 -1.91 1.59
C GLY A 45 -10.25 -0.83 1.05
N TRP A 46 -9.54 -0.13 1.94
CA TRP A 46 -8.52 0.82 1.54
C TRP A 46 -7.29 0.16 0.88
N ILE A 47 -6.75 -0.91 1.47
CA ILE A 47 -5.63 -1.68 0.89
C ILE A 47 -6.00 -2.24 -0.48
N THR A 48 -7.22 -2.78 -0.61
CA THR A 48 -7.75 -3.27 -1.89
C THR A 48 -7.81 -2.16 -2.93
N SER A 49 -8.22 -0.95 -2.52
CA SER A 49 -8.28 0.19 -3.42
C SER A 49 -6.89 0.63 -3.92
N ILE A 50 -5.85 0.52 -3.09
CA ILE A 50 -4.45 0.74 -3.49
C ILE A 50 -4.05 -0.28 -4.57
N SER A 51 -4.35 -1.57 -4.37
CA SER A 51 -4.06 -2.61 -5.37
C SER A 51 -4.73 -2.33 -6.71
N HIS A 52 -6.02 -2.02 -6.70
CA HIS A 52 -6.78 -1.69 -7.92
C HIS A 52 -6.23 -0.45 -8.64
N THR A 53 -5.77 0.57 -7.91
CA THR A 53 -5.12 1.74 -8.53
C THR A 53 -3.81 1.34 -9.22
N LEU A 54 -2.96 0.53 -8.57
CA LEU A 54 -1.71 0.05 -9.17
C LEU A 54 -1.95 -0.84 -10.40
N GLU A 55 -2.95 -1.71 -10.36
CA GLU A 55 -3.36 -2.52 -11.51
C GLU A 55 -3.82 -1.67 -12.70
N LYS A 56 -4.59 -0.59 -12.45
CA LYS A 56 -4.99 0.36 -13.49
C LYS A 56 -3.77 1.04 -14.13
N ILE A 57 -2.79 1.45 -13.32
CA ILE A 57 -1.53 2.02 -13.81
C ILE A 57 -0.80 0.99 -14.68
N PHE A 58 -0.67 -0.26 -14.24
CA PHE A 58 -0.01 -1.30 -15.03
C PHE A 58 -0.73 -1.61 -16.35
N LYS A 59 -2.07 -1.66 -16.35
CA LYS A 59 -2.86 -1.86 -17.57
C LYS A 59 -2.62 -0.74 -18.59
N LYS A 60 -2.47 0.50 -18.12
CA LYS A 60 -2.24 1.67 -18.96
C LYS A 60 -0.80 1.81 -19.43
N ASP A 61 0.15 1.72 -18.49
CA ASP A 61 1.54 2.13 -18.71
C ASP A 61 2.50 0.94 -18.87
N ARG A 62 2.03 -0.30 -18.62
CA ARG A 62 2.80 -1.55 -18.67
C ARG A 62 4.13 -1.42 -17.93
N TYR A 63 5.22 -1.94 -18.49
CA TYR A 63 6.57 -1.93 -17.91
C TYR A 63 7.28 -0.57 -18.06
N SER A 64 6.56 0.54 -17.95
CA SER A 64 7.17 1.88 -18.00
C SER A 64 7.92 2.22 -16.71
N LEU A 65 8.82 3.20 -16.81
CA LEU A 65 9.50 3.76 -15.64
C LEU A 65 8.50 4.33 -14.61
N GLY A 66 7.41 4.95 -15.07
CA GLY A 66 6.36 5.48 -14.20
C GLY A 66 5.71 4.37 -13.38
N PHE A 67 5.33 3.28 -14.03
CA PHE A 67 4.80 2.10 -13.35
C PHE A 67 5.79 1.53 -12.33
N TYR A 68 7.06 1.33 -12.69
CA TYR A 68 8.05 0.79 -11.76
C TYR A 68 8.25 1.68 -10.53
N ARG A 69 8.25 3.01 -10.70
CA ARG A 69 8.31 3.97 -9.58
C ARG A 69 7.10 3.82 -8.66
N SER A 70 5.90 3.87 -9.21
CA SER A 70 4.67 3.68 -8.41
C SER A 70 4.66 2.33 -7.71
N ARG A 71 4.95 1.24 -8.43
CA ARG A 71 5.02 -0.11 -7.86
C ARG A 71 6.01 -0.18 -6.70
N THR A 72 7.21 0.37 -6.85
CA THR A 72 8.21 0.36 -5.77
C THR A 72 7.71 1.09 -4.54
N ASN A 73 7.13 2.29 -4.68
CA ASN A 73 6.56 3.03 -3.54
C ASN A 73 5.46 2.20 -2.84
N ILE A 74 4.52 1.64 -3.61
CA ILE A 74 3.43 0.82 -3.05
C ILE A 74 3.99 -0.43 -2.36
N MET A 75 4.92 -1.17 -2.98
CA MET A 75 5.45 -2.39 -2.41
C MET A 75 6.22 -2.13 -1.11
N ASN A 76 6.99 -1.03 -1.04
CA ASN A 76 7.70 -0.68 0.18
C ASN A 76 6.72 -0.26 1.28
N PHE A 77 5.78 0.64 0.96
CA PHE A 77 4.73 1.03 1.89
C PHE A 77 3.93 -0.16 2.44
N LEU A 78 3.50 -1.09 1.58
CA LEU A 78 2.74 -2.26 2.00
C LEU A 78 3.57 -3.21 2.89
N LYS A 79 4.86 -3.42 2.59
CA LYS A 79 5.75 -4.20 3.45
C LYS A 79 5.91 -3.55 4.83
N THR A 80 6.11 -2.23 4.87
CA THR A 80 6.21 -1.49 6.13
C THR A 80 4.91 -1.59 6.92
N LEU A 81 3.76 -1.40 6.28
CA LEU A 81 2.45 -1.59 6.91
C LEU A 81 2.25 -3.01 7.45
N TYR A 82 2.65 -4.04 6.69
CA TYR A 82 2.54 -5.44 7.10
C TYR A 82 3.27 -5.69 8.43
N PHE A 83 4.52 -5.22 8.55
CA PHE A 83 5.30 -5.40 9.77
C PHE A 83 4.77 -4.55 10.93
N ARG A 84 4.31 -3.33 10.66
CA ARG A 84 3.71 -2.48 11.70
C ARG A 84 2.42 -3.06 12.27
N LEU A 85 1.56 -3.62 11.41
CA LEU A 85 0.37 -4.35 11.86
C LEU A 85 0.74 -5.57 12.72
N GLU A 86 1.81 -6.30 12.36
CA GLU A 86 2.31 -7.42 13.15
C GLU A 86 2.81 -6.97 14.53
N PHE A 87 3.65 -5.94 14.59
CA PHE A 87 4.19 -5.42 15.85
C PHE A 87 3.11 -4.90 16.81
N LYS A 88 1.97 -4.49 16.28
CA LYS A 88 0.81 -4.03 17.04
C LYS A 88 -0.17 -5.15 17.37
N GLU A 89 0.06 -6.37 16.88
CA GLU A 89 -0.85 -7.52 16.98
C GLU A 89 -2.27 -7.20 16.46
N LYS A 90 -2.36 -6.37 15.40
CA LYS A 90 -3.62 -5.90 14.79
C LYS A 90 -3.73 -6.35 13.33
N GLY A 91 -4.95 -6.37 12.80
CA GLY A 91 -5.20 -6.46 11.35
C GLY A 91 -4.73 -7.75 10.67
N ASN A 92 -4.90 -8.92 11.29
CA ASN A 92 -4.46 -10.22 10.74
C ASN A 92 -4.98 -10.46 9.30
N THR A 93 -6.24 -10.16 9.04
CA THR A 93 -6.85 -10.26 7.70
C THR A 93 -6.22 -9.28 6.71
N SER A 94 -6.02 -8.02 7.12
CA SER A 94 -5.30 -7.01 6.32
C SER A 94 -3.87 -7.45 5.99
N ARG A 95 -3.16 -8.08 6.93
CA ARG A 95 -1.81 -8.62 6.69
C ARG A 95 -1.81 -9.74 5.65
N LYS A 96 -2.78 -10.66 5.71
CA LYS A 96 -2.94 -11.71 4.69
C LYS A 96 -3.22 -11.12 3.31
N LEU A 97 -4.07 -10.10 3.23
CA LEU A 97 -4.35 -9.37 2.00
C LEU A 97 -3.08 -8.71 1.43
N ILE A 98 -2.32 -8.00 2.28
CA ILE A 98 -1.05 -7.37 1.89
C ILE A 98 -0.07 -8.40 1.34
N TYR A 99 0.10 -9.53 2.06
CA TYR A 99 0.95 -10.62 1.61
C TYR A 99 0.56 -11.12 0.22
N GLN A 100 -0.73 -11.35 -0.02
CA GLN A 100 -1.23 -11.80 -1.32
C GLN A 100 -0.95 -10.79 -2.43
N ILE A 101 -1.13 -9.49 -2.16
CA ILE A 101 -0.84 -8.42 -3.13
C ILE A 101 0.64 -8.42 -3.49
N ILE A 102 1.54 -8.47 -2.49
CA ILE A 102 2.99 -8.47 -2.72
C ILE A 102 3.40 -9.72 -3.52
N LYS A 103 2.89 -10.90 -3.16
CA LYS A 103 3.15 -12.14 -3.89
C LYS A 103 2.70 -12.04 -5.35
N ASN A 104 1.47 -11.58 -5.59
CA ASN A 104 0.94 -11.44 -6.95
C ASN A 104 1.83 -10.53 -7.81
N TRP A 105 2.28 -9.40 -7.27
CA TRP A 105 3.17 -8.50 -8.02
C TRP A 105 4.57 -9.06 -8.21
N HIS A 106 5.05 -9.92 -7.31
CA HIS A 106 6.30 -10.65 -7.54
C HIS A 106 6.15 -11.59 -8.75
N ASP A 107 5.09 -12.40 -8.76
CA ASP A 107 4.81 -13.36 -9.83
C ASP A 107 4.65 -12.64 -11.20
N VAL A 108 3.87 -11.56 -11.24
CA VAL A 108 3.65 -10.75 -12.46
C VAL A 108 4.94 -10.17 -13.04
N ILE A 109 5.94 -9.88 -12.21
CA ILE A 109 7.15 -9.18 -12.65
C ILE A 109 8.29 -10.14 -12.98
N TYR A 110 8.44 -11.22 -12.22
CA TYR A 110 9.66 -12.04 -12.24
C TYR A 110 9.43 -13.50 -12.64
N VAL A 111 8.20 -13.99 -12.60
CA VAL A 111 7.88 -15.41 -12.84
C VAL A 111 7.12 -15.61 -14.16
N ASN A 112 6.73 -14.51 -14.83
CA ASN A 112 6.17 -14.53 -16.17
C ASN A 112 7.22 -14.90 -17.23
#